data_AF-A0A162TVH1-F1
#
_entry.id   AF-A0A162TVH1-F1
#
_cell.length_a   1.000
_cell.length_b   1.000
_cell.length_c   1.000
_cell.angle_alpha   90.00
_cell.angle_beta   90.00
_cell.angle_gamma   90.00
#
_symmetry.space_group_name_H-M   'P 1'
#
loop_
_entity.id
_entity.type
_entity.pdbx_description
1 polymer ?
#
loop_
_entity_poly.entity_id
_entity_poly.type
_entity_poly.pdbx_seq_one_letter_code
_entity_poly.pdbx_strand_id
1 'polypeptide(L)'
;MSAIGYDLYCRMLEDTIKLVKGEIDKEPVETTVELKVDAYIPGKYIRDEVQKIEIYKKIAAIDSYEDMMDIQEELEDRFSSIPASVYNLINISYIRSIGKKLGIEEIKERKDEVIFTFESQGRINENVIKGLLKDYNKKVALKISEKPGFGYKLKDVKREELILNIKEMMEYMIKIYEQK
;
A
#
# COMPACT_ATOMS: atom_id res chain seq x y z
N MET A 1 11.61 24.80 7.23
CA MET A 1 12.05 23.44 7.65
C MET A 1 11.41 22.98 8.97
N SER A 2 10.54 23.79 9.62
CA SER A 2 9.78 23.39 10.83
C SER A 2 8.34 22.90 10.57
N ALA A 3 7.89 22.86 9.31
CA ALA A 3 6.51 22.50 8.96
C ALA A 3 6.22 21.00 9.15
N ILE A 4 7.19 20.14 8.80
CA ILE A 4 7.01 18.67 8.82
C ILE A 4 6.68 18.15 10.23
N GLY A 5 7.23 18.77 11.28
CA GLY A 5 6.93 18.39 12.67
C GLY A 5 5.53 18.77 13.13
N TYR A 6 4.97 19.87 12.59
CA TYR A 6 3.60 20.30 12.90
C TYR A 6 2.58 19.43 12.17
N ASP A 7 2.79 19.14 10.88
CA ASP A 7 1.92 18.24 10.10
C ASP A 7 1.88 16.83 10.70
N LEU A 8 3.04 16.30 11.11
CA LEU A 8 3.12 15.01 11.80
C LEU A 8 2.37 15.04 13.14
N TYR A 9 2.53 16.10 13.92
CA TYR A 9 1.83 16.27 15.19
C TYR A 9 0.31 16.33 15.01
N CYS A 10 -0.19 17.09 14.03
CA CYS A 10 -1.61 17.14 13.71
C CYS A 10 -2.16 15.76 13.30
N ARG A 11 -1.41 15.01 12.49
CA ARG A 11 -1.80 13.65 12.09
C ARG A 11 -1.85 12.70 13.28
N MET A 12 -0.84 12.71 14.17
CA MET A 12 -0.84 11.90 15.39
C MET A 12 -1.99 12.26 16.33
N LEU A 13 -2.33 13.55 16.45
CA LEU A 13 -3.50 13.99 17.22
C LEU A 13 -4.81 13.50 16.61
N GLU A 14 -4.97 13.59 15.30
CA GLU A 14 -6.17 13.08 14.61
C GLU A 14 -6.33 11.57 14.81
N ASP A 15 -5.25 10.80 14.67
CA ASP A 15 -5.26 9.35 14.90
C ASP A 15 -5.61 9.02 16.36
N THR A 16 -5.09 9.80 17.31
CA THR A 16 -5.43 9.67 18.74
C THR A 16 -6.91 9.98 18.99
N ILE A 17 -7.46 11.02 18.36
CA ILE A 17 -8.89 11.35 18.48
C ILE A 17 -9.76 10.22 17.94
N LYS A 18 -9.40 9.63 16.79
CA LYS A 18 -10.11 8.49 16.19
C LYS A 18 -10.08 7.26 17.10
N LEU A 19 -8.95 6.99 17.75
CA LEU A 19 -8.83 5.92 18.76
C LEU A 19 -9.76 6.15 19.95
N VAL A 20 -9.74 7.36 20.52
CA VAL A 20 -10.59 7.71 21.68
C VAL A 20 -12.08 7.65 21.32
N LYS A 21 -12.43 8.00 20.09
CA LYS A 21 -13.81 7.88 19.56
C LYS A 21 -14.21 6.43 19.23
N GLY A 22 -13.27 5.50 19.22
CA GLY A 22 -13.51 4.10 18.84
C GLY A 22 -13.70 3.88 17.34
N GLU A 23 -13.30 4.85 16.50
CA GLU A 23 -13.38 4.76 15.04
C GLU A 23 -12.30 3.83 14.48
N ILE A 24 -11.18 3.69 15.18
CA ILE A 24 -10.11 2.73 14.88
C ILE A 24 -9.72 1.96 16.15
N ASP A 25 -9.44 0.67 16.02
CA ASP A 25 -9.11 -0.21 17.15
C ASP A 25 -7.64 -0.05 17.60
N LYS A 26 -6.75 0.42 16.71
CA LYS A 26 -5.29 0.52 16.93
C LYS A 26 -4.68 1.68 16.16
N GLU A 27 -3.59 2.25 16.68
CA GLU A 27 -2.82 3.27 15.97
C GLU A 27 -2.43 2.77 14.56
N PRO A 28 -2.46 3.61 13.53
CA PRO A 28 -2.00 3.21 12.22
C PRO A 28 -0.50 2.86 12.23
N VAL A 29 -0.13 1.83 11.45
CA VAL A 29 1.27 1.44 11.28
C VAL A 29 1.86 2.18 10.08
N GLU A 30 3.10 2.66 10.20
CA GLU A 30 3.84 3.15 9.05
C GLU A 30 4.30 1.96 8.19
N THR A 31 3.72 1.82 6.98
CA THR A 31 4.05 0.74 6.05
C THR A 31 5.13 1.18 5.07
N THR A 32 6.20 0.38 4.95
CA THR A 32 7.23 0.56 3.92
C THR A 32 7.03 -0.43 2.78
N VAL A 33 7.11 0.03 1.53
CA VAL A 33 6.94 -0.81 0.33
C VAL A 33 8.20 -0.75 -0.53
N GLU A 34 8.88 -1.89 -0.67
CA GLU A 34 10.11 -2.07 -1.43
C GLU A 34 9.93 -3.17 -2.49
N LEU A 35 9.49 -2.78 -3.68
CA LEU A 35 9.29 -3.69 -4.81
C LEU A 35 10.23 -3.32 -5.95
N LYS A 36 10.77 -4.31 -6.67
CA LYS A 36 11.70 -4.08 -7.79
C LYS A 36 10.93 -3.81 -9.08
N VAL A 37 10.18 -2.71 -9.09
CA VAL A 37 9.42 -2.24 -10.25
C VAL A 37 9.74 -0.78 -10.53
N ASP A 38 9.64 -0.40 -11.79
CA ASP A 38 9.80 1.00 -12.19
C ASP A 38 8.58 1.80 -11.71
N ALA A 39 8.80 2.69 -10.76
CA ALA A 39 7.77 3.54 -10.15
C ALA A 39 8.25 4.99 -10.07
N TYR A 40 7.94 5.79 -11.09
CA TYR A 40 8.34 7.19 -11.19
C TYR A 40 7.52 7.93 -12.24
N ILE A 41 7.52 9.26 -12.16
CA ILE A 41 6.91 10.16 -13.15
C ILE A 41 7.96 10.55 -14.20
N PRO A 42 7.86 10.05 -15.45
CA PRO A 42 8.81 10.42 -16.49
C PRO A 42 8.74 11.91 -16.80
N GLY A 43 9.88 12.58 -16.96
CA GLY A 43 9.92 14.00 -17.34
C GLY A 43 9.32 14.29 -18.72
N LYS A 44 9.17 13.27 -19.58
CA LYS A 44 8.46 13.39 -20.86
C LYS A 44 6.93 13.46 -20.68
N TYR A 45 6.41 12.89 -19.60
CA TYR A 45 4.98 12.86 -19.29
C TYR A 45 4.55 14.16 -18.61
N ILE A 46 5.21 14.52 -17.51
CA ILE A 46 5.05 15.82 -16.85
C ILE A 46 6.36 16.59 -16.97
N ARG A 47 6.37 17.60 -17.85
CA ARG A 47 7.55 18.43 -18.14
C ARG A 47 7.75 19.56 -17.12
N ASP A 48 6.65 20.10 -16.61
CA ASP A 48 6.69 21.15 -15.61
C ASP A 48 7.05 20.54 -14.24
N GLU A 49 8.20 20.92 -13.69
CA GLU A 49 8.71 20.32 -12.44
C GLU A 49 7.87 20.71 -11.21
N VAL A 50 7.17 21.86 -11.23
CA VAL A 50 6.29 22.26 -10.13
C VAL A 50 5.05 21.38 -10.09
N GLN A 51 4.41 21.18 -11.25
CA GLN A 51 3.28 20.25 -11.38
C GLN A 51 3.69 18.83 -11.04
N LYS A 52 4.88 18.40 -11.47
CA LYS A 52 5.40 17.07 -11.17
C LYS A 52 5.53 16.84 -9.66
N ILE A 53 6.09 17.80 -8.93
CA ILE A 53 6.19 17.75 -7.47
C ILE A 53 4.81 17.73 -6.82
N GLU A 54 3.86 18.51 -7.34
CA GLU A 54 2.47 18.49 -6.86
C GLU A 54 1.83 17.10 -7.02
N ILE A 55 1.96 16.47 -8.19
CA ILE A 55 1.46 15.12 -8.43
C ILE A 55 2.15 14.10 -7.51
N TYR A 56 3.47 14.19 -7.33
CA TYR A 56 4.18 13.33 -6.37
C TYR A 56 3.60 13.43 -4.95
N LYS A 57 3.28 14.65 -4.50
CA LYS A 57 2.65 14.87 -3.18
C LYS A 57 1.25 14.28 -3.12
N LYS A 58 0.41 14.48 -4.15
CA LYS A 58 -0.93 13.90 -4.23
C LYS A 58 -0.88 12.37 -4.19
N ILE A 59 -0.01 11.76 -5.01
CA ILE A 59 0.18 10.31 -5.00
C ILE A 59 0.61 9.83 -3.62
N ALA A 60 1.58 10.49 -2.98
CA ALA A 60 2.04 10.12 -1.63
C ALA A 60 0.95 10.25 -0.55
N ALA A 61 -0.09 11.06 -0.79
CA ALA A 61 -1.20 11.29 0.13
C ALA A 61 -2.37 10.32 -0.04
N ILE A 62 -2.34 9.42 -1.04
CA ILE A 62 -3.39 8.39 -1.25
C ILE A 62 -3.58 7.57 0.03
N ASP A 63 -4.80 7.61 0.59
CA ASP A 63 -5.21 6.81 1.75
C ASP A 63 -6.50 6.01 1.54
N SER A 64 -7.07 6.07 0.33
CA SER A 64 -8.27 5.33 -0.06
C SER A 64 -8.24 4.90 -1.53
N TYR A 65 -9.17 4.03 -1.91
CA TYR A 65 -9.37 3.65 -3.30
C TYR A 65 -9.95 4.82 -4.12
N GLU A 66 -10.79 5.64 -3.50
CA GLU A 66 -11.35 6.85 -4.10
C GLU A 66 -10.24 7.85 -4.43
N ASP A 67 -9.32 8.12 -3.50
CA ASP A 67 -8.16 9.01 -3.73
C ASP A 67 -7.30 8.53 -4.90
N MET A 68 -7.12 7.21 -5.01
CA MET A 68 -6.39 6.60 -6.12
C MET A 68 -7.11 6.86 -7.45
N MET A 69 -8.43 6.67 -7.50
CA MET A 69 -9.24 6.91 -8.69
C MET A 69 -9.25 8.39 -9.08
N ASP A 70 -9.48 9.29 -8.13
CA ASP A 70 -9.49 10.74 -8.36
C ASP A 70 -8.17 11.23 -8.98
N ILE A 71 -7.04 10.72 -8.49
CA ILE A 71 -5.72 11.05 -9.05
C ILE A 71 -5.54 10.45 -10.44
N GLN A 72 -6.06 9.24 -10.69
CA GLN A 72 -6.00 8.65 -12.03
C GLN A 72 -6.81 9.47 -13.04
N GLU A 73 -8.04 9.83 -12.71
CA GLU A 73 -8.89 10.68 -13.53
C GLU A 73 -8.23 12.05 -13.79
N GLU A 74 -7.72 12.70 -12.74
CA GLU A 74 -7.00 13.98 -12.89
C GLU A 74 -5.80 13.86 -13.83
N LEU A 75 -5.02 12.77 -13.75
CA LEU A 75 -3.86 12.55 -14.60
C LEU A 75 -4.25 12.27 -16.05
N GLU A 76 -5.31 11.51 -16.28
CA GLU A 76 -5.84 11.24 -17.61
C GLU A 76 -6.38 12.51 -18.27
N ASP A 77 -7.12 13.33 -17.52
CA ASP A 77 -7.68 14.58 -18.01
C ASP A 77 -6.59 15.60 -18.37
N ARG A 78 -5.55 15.71 -17.54
CA ARG A 78 -4.49 16.72 -17.69
C ARG A 78 -3.35 16.30 -18.62
N PHE A 79 -3.01 15.02 -18.63
CA PHE A 79 -1.79 14.51 -19.27
C PHE A 79 -2.05 13.32 -20.21
N SER A 80 -3.32 12.94 -20.42
CA SER A 80 -3.72 11.79 -21.24
C SER A 80 -3.17 10.47 -20.67
N SER A 81 -2.88 9.49 -21.52
CA SER A 81 -2.52 8.13 -21.13
C SER A 81 -1.41 8.07 -20.07
N ILE A 82 -1.74 7.46 -18.93
CA ILE A 82 -0.82 7.29 -17.81
C ILE A 82 0.25 6.23 -18.17
N PRO A 83 1.55 6.57 -18.10
CA PRO A 83 2.62 5.60 -18.30
C PRO A 83 2.61 4.50 -17.23
N ALA A 84 3.05 3.30 -17.59
CA ALA A 84 3.12 2.16 -16.66
C ALA A 84 3.91 2.48 -15.38
N SER A 85 5.00 3.26 -15.47
CA SER A 85 5.79 3.67 -14.29
C SER A 85 5.02 4.58 -13.33
N VAL A 86 4.09 5.38 -13.84
CA VAL A 86 3.22 6.25 -13.03
C VAL A 86 2.09 5.43 -12.43
N TYR A 87 1.52 4.50 -13.21
CA TYR A 87 0.52 3.56 -12.72
C TYR A 87 1.07 2.73 -11.55
N ASN A 88 2.30 2.21 -11.67
CA ASN A 88 2.97 1.51 -10.58
C ASN A 88 3.14 2.39 -9.34
N LEU A 89 3.55 3.65 -9.52
CA LEU A 89 3.74 4.59 -8.41
C LEU A 89 2.44 4.85 -7.64
N ILE A 90 1.32 5.04 -8.35
CA ILE A 90 -0.02 5.20 -7.77
C ILE A 90 -0.41 3.95 -6.99
N ASN A 91 -0.31 2.77 -7.61
CA ASN A 91 -0.68 1.50 -6.97
C ASN A 91 0.19 1.19 -5.75
N ILE A 92 1.49 1.47 -5.78
CA ILE A 92 2.37 1.31 -4.61
C ILE A 92 1.89 2.17 -3.44
N SER A 93 1.47 3.40 -3.72
CA SER A 93 0.93 4.29 -2.69
C SER A 93 -0.37 3.75 -2.09
N TYR A 94 -1.26 3.24 -2.93
CA TYR A 94 -2.50 2.60 -2.49
C TYR A 94 -2.25 1.30 -1.70
N ILE A 95 -1.35 0.44 -2.17
CA ILE A 95 -0.91 -0.77 -1.45
C ILE A 95 -0.36 -0.39 -0.07
N ARG A 96 0.41 0.69 0.03
CA ARG A 96 0.91 1.21 1.31
C ARG A 96 -0.23 1.58 2.25
N SER A 97 -1.27 2.28 1.76
CA SER A 97 -2.45 2.63 2.56
C SER A 97 -3.20 1.39 3.06
N ILE A 98 -3.43 0.38 2.20
CA ILE A 98 -4.06 -0.86 2.66
C ILE A 98 -3.18 -1.56 3.71
N GLY A 99 -1.86 -1.59 3.50
CA GLY A 99 -0.92 -2.17 4.46
C GLY A 99 -1.02 -1.53 5.84
N LYS A 100 -1.13 -0.19 5.90
CA LYS A 100 -1.33 0.58 7.13
C LYS A 100 -2.60 0.16 7.87
N LYS A 101 -3.71 -0.04 7.14
CA LYS A 101 -5.00 -0.50 7.70
C LYS A 101 -4.93 -1.94 8.21
N LEU A 102 -4.24 -2.81 7.50
CA LEU A 102 -4.05 -4.22 7.87
C LEU A 102 -2.96 -4.44 8.95
N GLY A 103 -2.25 -3.38 9.38
CA GLY A 103 -1.15 -3.48 10.35
C GLY A 103 0.12 -4.12 9.80
N ILE A 104 0.33 -4.06 8.49
CA ILE A 104 1.55 -4.49 7.80
C ILE A 104 2.58 -3.36 7.92
N GLU A 105 3.76 -3.66 8.44
CA GLU A 105 4.86 -2.71 8.61
C GLU A 105 5.77 -2.70 7.38
N GLU A 106 6.01 -3.85 6.76
CA GLU A 106 6.95 -3.96 5.63
C GLU A 106 6.38 -4.86 4.53
N ILE A 107 6.47 -4.40 3.28
CA ILE A 107 6.19 -5.17 2.06
C ILE A 107 7.46 -5.14 1.21
N LYS A 108 8.18 -6.26 1.15
CA LYS A 108 9.53 -6.29 0.57
C LYS A 108 9.74 -7.44 -0.38
N GLU A 109 10.21 -7.13 -1.58
CA GLU A 109 10.61 -8.14 -2.54
C GLU A 109 11.95 -8.77 -2.16
N ARG A 110 11.96 -10.09 -2.00
CA ARG A 110 13.15 -10.95 -1.95
C ARG A 110 13.16 -11.89 -3.14
N LYS A 111 14.34 -12.43 -3.47
CA LYS A 111 14.65 -13.19 -4.71
C LYS A 111 13.45 -13.82 -5.43
N ASP A 112 12.69 -14.69 -4.75
CA ASP A 112 11.59 -15.45 -5.34
C ASP A 112 10.23 -15.20 -4.69
N GLU A 113 10.13 -14.23 -3.77
CA GLU A 113 8.89 -13.94 -3.03
C GLU A 113 8.80 -12.48 -2.56
N VAL A 114 7.59 -11.95 -2.45
CA VAL A 114 7.31 -10.69 -1.73
C VAL A 114 6.88 -11.02 -0.32
N ILE A 115 7.61 -10.52 0.67
CA ILE A 115 7.37 -10.76 2.09
C ILE A 115 6.57 -9.59 2.65
N PHE A 116 5.47 -9.91 3.32
CA PHE A 116 4.61 -8.99 4.05
C PHE A 116 4.81 -9.25 5.54
N THR A 117 5.36 -8.29 6.25
CA THR A 117 5.67 -8.37 7.68
C THR A 117 4.69 -7.51 8.47
N PHE A 118 4.02 -8.08 9.45
CA PHE A 118 3.16 -7.32 10.37
C PHE A 118 3.99 -6.71 11.50
N GLU A 119 3.51 -5.57 12.01
CA GLU A 119 4.15 -4.86 13.12
C GLU A 119 4.20 -5.70 14.40
N SER A 120 3.13 -6.46 14.69
CA SER A 120 3.05 -7.35 15.84
C SER A 120 2.05 -8.49 15.63
N GLN A 121 2.16 -9.54 16.45
CA GLN A 121 1.21 -10.69 16.45
C GLN A 121 -0.24 -10.25 16.68
N GLY A 122 -0.46 -9.20 17.47
CA GLY A 122 -1.80 -8.69 17.73
C GLY A 122 -2.48 -8.05 16.52
N ARG A 123 -1.75 -7.70 15.45
CA ARG A 123 -2.33 -7.13 14.21
C ARG A 123 -2.89 -8.21 13.28
N ILE A 124 -2.52 -9.47 13.48
CA ILE A 124 -2.96 -10.55 12.61
C ILE A 124 -4.45 -10.80 12.84
N ASN A 125 -5.23 -10.68 11.77
CA ASN A 125 -6.60 -11.15 11.75
C ASN A 125 -6.64 -12.60 11.24
N GLU A 126 -7.08 -13.53 12.10
CA GLU A 126 -7.15 -14.95 11.75
C GLU A 126 -8.03 -15.24 10.52
N ASN A 127 -9.12 -14.51 10.33
CA ASN A 127 -10.02 -14.70 9.18
C ASN A 127 -9.33 -14.32 7.88
N VAL A 128 -8.56 -13.22 7.90
CA VAL A 128 -7.76 -12.78 6.75
C VAL A 128 -6.72 -13.85 6.39
N ILE A 129 -5.99 -14.39 7.38
CA ILE A 129 -5.01 -15.45 7.14
C ILE A 129 -5.67 -16.74 6.64
N LYS A 130 -6.80 -17.15 7.22
CA LYS A 130 -7.54 -18.34 6.78
C LYS A 130 -8.07 -18.18 5.35
N GLY A 131 -8.63 -17.03 4.99
CA GLY A 131 -9.10 -16.74 3.63
C GLY A 131 -7.96 -16.74 2.62
N LEU A 132 -6.85 -16.09 2.97
CA LEU A 132 -5.65 -16.05 2.13
C LEU A 132 -5.02 -17.43 1.94
N LEU A 133 -4.98 -18.27 2.99
CA LEU A 133 -4.55 -19.67 2.88
C LEU A 133 -5.54 -20.56 2.14
N LYS A 134 -6.80 -20.17 1.97
CA LYS A 134 -7.78 -20.93 1.20
C LYS A 134 -7.69 -20.60 -0.29
N ASP A 135 -7.70 -19.31 -0.62
CA ASP A 135 -7.83 -18.84 -2.00
C ASP A 135 -6.47 -18.61 -2.69
N TYR A 136 -5.38 -18.42 -1.91
CA TYR A 136 -4.02 -18.20 -2.43
C TYR A 136 -2.99 -19.27 -2.01
N ASN A 137 -3.42 -20.46 -1.55
CA ASN A 137 -2.55 -21.51 -1.00
C ASN A 137 -1.29 -21.89 -1.82
N LYS A 138 -1.36 -21.84 -3.16
CA LYS A 138 -0.23 -22.18 -4.02
C LYS A 138 0.83 -21.08 -4.06
N LYS A 139 0.40 -19.83 -3.92
CA LYS A 139 1.24 -18.64 -4.04
C LYS A 139 1.70 -18.11 -2.68
N VAL A 140 0.95 -18.34 -1.60
CA VAL A 140 1.32 -17.81 -0.28
C VAL A 140 1.86 -18.88 0.65
N ALA A 141 2.91 -18.53 1.40
CA ALA A 141 3.41 -19.30 2.53
C ALA A 141 3.54 -18.41 3.78
N LEU A 142 3.08 -18.89 4.94
CA LEU A 142 3.32 -18.21 6.21
C LEU A 142 4.80 -18.22 6.57
N LYS A 143 5.27 -17.12 7.15
CA LYS A 143 6.63 -16.96 7.67
C LYS A 143 6.52 -16.72 9.17
N ILE A 144 6.95 -17.71 9.94
CA ILE A 144 7.01 -17.63 11.39
C ILE A 144 8.42 -17.17 11.75
N SER A 145 8.56 -15.86 11.95
CA SER A 145 9.76 -15.21 12.49
C SER A 145 9.40 -14.40 13.74
N GLU A 146 10.35 -13.67 14.33
CA GLU A 146 10.09 -12.79 15.49
C GLU A 146 8.89 -11.86 15.24
N LYS A 147 8.85 -11.24 14.05
CA LYS A 147 7.65 -10.61 13.52
C LYS A 147 6.92 -11.58 12.59
N PRO A 148 5.60 -11.75 12.74
CA PRO A 148 4.83 -12.61 11.86
C PRO A 148 4.72 -12.00 10.47
N GLY A 149 4.70 -12.87 9.46
CA GLY A 149 4.50 -12.43 8.09
C GLY A 149 4.06 -13.54 7.17
N PHE A 150 3.91 -13.21 5.90
CA PHE A 150 3.66 -14.18 4.85
C PHE A 150 4.43 -13.79 3.58
N GLY A 151 4.84 -14.80 2.81
CA GLY A 151 5.52 -14.63 1.53
C GLY A 151 4.60 -14.97 0.37
N TYR A 152 4.50 -14.08 -0.62
CA TYR A 152 3.86 -14.30 -1.91
C TYR A 152 4.91 -14.71 -2.95
N LYS A 153 4.84 -15.93 -3.46
CA LYS A 153 5.80 -16.51 -4.41
C LYS A 153 5.67 -15.88 -5.79
N LEU A 154 6.82 -15.58 -6.41
CA LEU A 154 6.93 -14.93 -7.72
C LEU A 154 7.13 -15.88 -8.90
N LYS A 155 7.22 -17.19 -8.66
CA LYS A 155 7.70 -18.20 -9.62
C LYS A 155 6.99 -18.20 -10.99
N ASP A 156 5.71 -17.82 -11.03
CA ASP A 156 4.88 -17.81 -12.25
C ASP A 156 4.24 -16.43 -12.53
N VAL A 157 4.80 -15.36 -11.96
CA VAL A 157 4.21 -14.00 -12.04
C VAL A 157 5.05 -13.13 -12.96
N LYS A 158 4.44 -12.62 -14.03
CA LYS A 158 5.08 -11.61 -14.88
C LYS A 158 5.30 -10.33 -14.08
N ARG A 159 6.41 -9.64 -14.36
CA ARG A 159 6.77 -8.40 -13.66
C ARG A 159 5.73 -7.29 -13.82
N GLU A 160 5.16 -7.17 -15.01
CA GLU A 160 4.11 -6.19 -15.33
C GLU A 160 2.82 -6.43 -14.54
N GLU A 161 2.53 -7.69 -14.20
CA GLU A 161 1.33 -8.09 -13.48
C GLU A 161 1.55 -8.12 -11.95
N LEU A 162 2.79 -7.96 -11.48
CA LEU A 162 3.14 -8.12 -10.07
C LEU A 162 2.37 -7.14 -9.17
N ILE A 163 2.37 -5.86 -9.53
CA ILE A 163 1.73 -4.81 -8.73
C ILE A 163 0.22 -4.99 -8.69
N LEU A 164 -0.38 -5.34 -9.84
CA LEU A 164 -1.80 -5.62 -9.93
C LEU A 164 -2.19 -6.83 -9.06
N ASN A 165 -1.44 -7.93 -9.16
CA ASN A 165 -1.66 -9.12 -8.34
C ASN A 165 -1.54 -8.84 -6.83
N ILE A 166 -0.56 -8.03 -6.42
CA ILE A 166 -0.41 -7.62 -5.02
C ILE A 166 -1.59 -6.76 -4.59
N LYS A 167 -1.99 -5.78 -5.42
CA LYS A 167 -3.15 -4.93 -5.14
C LYS A 167 -4.41 -5.77 -4.95
N GLU A 168 -4.74 -6.66 -5.89
CA GLU A 168 -5.94 -7.51 -5.81
C GLU A 168 -5.93 -8.40 -4.56
N MET A 169 -4.78 -8.97 -4.21
CA MET A 169 -4.64 -9.76 -2.98
C MET A 169 -4.86 -8.90 -1.72
N MET A 170 -4.28 -7.70 -1.69
CA MET A 170 -4.44 -6.76 -0.56
C MET A 170 -5.89 -6.26 -0.44
N GLU A 171 -6.57 -6.00 -1.56
CA GLU A 171 -7.99 -5.65 -1.61
C GLU A 171 -8.88 -6.80 -1.12
N TYR A 172 -8.52 -8.04 -1.44
CA TYR A 172 -9.19 -9.20 -0.88
C TYR A 172 -9.01 -9.29 0.64
N MET A 173 -7.79 -9.04 1.15
CA MET A 173 -7.51 -9.04 2.59
C MET A 173 -8.30 -7.95 3.33
N ILE A 174 -8.35 -6.72 2.82
CA ILE A 174 -9.09 -5.63 3.48
C ILE A 174 -10.59 -5.88 3.47
N LYS A 175 -11.15 -6.45 2.39
CA LYS A 175 -12.57 -6.85 2.35
C LYS A 175 -12.93 -7.86 3.44
N ILE A 176 -12.05 -8.84 3.72
CA ILE A 176 -12.27 -9.79 4.83
C ILE A 176 -12.10 -9.10 6.19
N TYR A 177 -11.14 -8.17 6.30
CA TYR A 177 -10.90 -7.44 7.53
C TYR A 177 -12.07 -6.54 7.94
N GLU A 178 -12.74 -5.91 6.97
CA GLU A 178 -13.89 -5.02 7.18
C GLU A 178 -15.22 -5.77 7.37
N GLN A 179 -15.32 -7.03 6.92
CA GLN A 179 -16.43 -7.93 7.23
C GLN A 179 -16.30 -8.44 8.67
N LYS A 180 -16.54 -7.56 9.65
CA LYS A 180 -16.73 -7.92 11.07
C LYS A 180 -18.06 -8.67 11.28
#